data_AF-A0A2V9K4Q9-F1
#
_entry.id   AF-A0A2V9K4Q9-F1
#
_cell.length_a   1.000
_cell.length_b   1.000
_cell.length_c   1.000
_cell.angle_alpha   90.00
_cell.angle_beta   90.00
_cell.angle_gamma   90.00
#
_symmetry.space_group_name_H-M   'P 1'
#
loop_
_entity.id
_entity.type
_entity.pdbx_description
1 polymer ?
#
loop_
_entity_poly.entity_id
_entity_poly.type
_entity_poly.pdbx_seq_one_letter_code
_entity_poly.pdbx_strand_id
1 'polypeptide(L)'
;MKQPVEVRDINFKEALTFDDVLLEPARSDIVPAEIDISSRLTKRIPLNIPLLSAAMDTVTDSRMAIAMAQQGGMGIIHKNMTIEAHCDEVDRVKRSESGMIVNPITMSPEQKIHEAMEVMRKYKISGVPITSKGKLVGILTNRDLRFETRLDLKISELMTKENL
;
A
#
# COMPACT_ATOMS: atom_id res chain seq x y z
N MET A 1 53.69 -28.40 43.29
CA MET A 1 53.37 -26.98 43.52
C MET A 1 52.53 -26.51 42.33
N LYS A 2 51.19 -26.49 42.44
CA LYS A 2 50.29 -26.00 41.37
C LYS A 2 49.94 -24.55 41.71
N GLN A 3 50.28 -23.62 40.83
CA GLN A 3 49.85 -22.22 40.97
C GLN A 3 48.32 -22.14 40.92
N PRO A 4 47.67 -21.34 41.79
CA PRO A 4 46.24 -21.11 41.70
C PRO A 4 45.95 -20.31 40.43
N VAL A 5 44.99 -20.79 39.63
CA VAL A 5 44.49 -20.09 38.46
C VAL A 5 43.64 -18.91 38.97
N GLU A 6 44.09 -17.68 38.74
CA GLU A 6 43.28 -16.48 38.97
C GLU A 6 42.05 -16.56 38.04
N VAL A 7 40.87 -16.77 38.63
CA VAL A 7 39.60 -16.60 37.95
C VAL A 7 39.45 -15.09 37.73
N ARG A 8 39.69 -14.63 36.50
CA ARG A 8 39.34 -13.26 36.11
C ARG A 8 37.83 -13.10 36.28
N ASP A 9 37.39 -12.05 36.97
CA ASP A 9 35.98 -11.65 37.01
C ASP A 9 35.52 -11.26 35.59
N ILE A 10 35.02 -12.23 34.85
CA ILE A 10 34.40 -12.01 33.54
C ILE A 10 33.01 -11.47 33.83
N ASN A 11 32.83 -10.16 33.70
CA ASN A 11 31.53 -9.52 33.79
C ASN A 11 30.68 -9.93 32.57
N PHE A 12 29.80 -10.91 32.75
CA PHE A 12 28.85 -11.31 31.71
C PHE A 12 27.80 -10.21 31.56
N LYS A 13 27.56 -9.76 30.32
CA LYS A 13 26.46 -8.86 30.05
C LYS A 13 25.15 -9.62 30.24
N GLU A 14 24.40 -9.25 31.26
CA GLU A 14 23.03 -9.68 31.46
C GLU A 14 22.15 -9.14 30.32
N ALA A 15 21.25 -9.99 29.82
CA ALA A 15 20.32 -9.67 28.76
C ALA A 15 18.93 -10.16 29.15
N LEU A 16 17.93 -9.29 28.99
CA LEU A 16 16.53 -9.56 29.33
C LEU A 16 15.69 -9.62 28.05
N THR A 17 14.72 -10.52 28.02
CA THR A 17 13.65 -10.59 27.01
C THR A 17 12.34 -10.00 27.54
N PHE A 18 11.28 -10.02 26.72
CA PHE A 18 9.96 -9.51 27.12
C PHE A 18 9.36 -10.25 28.31
N ASP A 19 9.56 -11.57 28.42
CA ASP A 19 8.97 -12.39 29.49
C ASP A 19 9.71 -12.27 30.83
N ASP A 20 10.90 -11.63 30.84
CA ASP A 20 11.69 -11.46 32.06
C ASP A 20 11.25 -10.25 32.91
N VAL A 21 10.40 -9.38 32.35
CA VAL A 21 10.03 -8.10 32.96
C VAL A 21 8.54 -7.83 32.92
N LEU A 22 8.06 -7.04 33.88
CA LEU A 22 6.69 -6.53 33.93
C LEU A 22 6.72 -5.01 34.10
N LEU A 23 5.70 -4.33 33.58
CA LEU A 23 5.50 -2.91 33.83
C LEU A 23 4.83 -2.72 35.19
N GLU A 24 5.46 -1.94 36.07
CA GLU A 24 4.87 -1.56 37.35
C GLU A 24 3.73 -0.53 37.11
N PRO A 25 2.49 -0.82 37.54
CA PRO A 25 1.39 0.13 37.39
C PRO A 25 1.64 1.42 38.19
N ALA A 26 1.33 2.57 37.59
CA ALA A 26 1.38 3.87 38.24
C ALA A 26 0.01 4.56 38.18
N ARG A 27 -0.19 5.55 39.06
CA ARG A 27 -1.40 6.37 39.02
C ARG A 27 -1.49 7.13 37.70
N SER A 28 -2.64 7.06 37.05
CA SER A 28 -2.98 7.84 35.84
C SER A 28 -4.34 8.51 36.06
N ASP A 29 -4.44 9.78 35.67
CA ASP A 29 -5.73 10.48 35.59
C ASP A 29 -6.29 10.50 34.14
N ILE A 30 -5.60 9.86 33.19
CA ILE A 30 -5.99 9.77 31.77
C ILE A 30 -6.71 8.46 31.49
N VAL A 31 -7.81 8.51 30.73
CA VAL A 31 -8.53 7.32 30.28
C VAL A 31 -7.89 6.74 29.00
N PRO A 32 -7.87 5.40 28.82
CA PRO A 32 -7.20 4.77 27.69
C PRO A 32 -7.61 5.27 26.29
N ALA A 33 -8.86 5.71 26.13
CA ALA A 33 -9.38 6.20 24.85
C ALA A 33 -8.80 7.58 24.43
N GLU A 34 -8.19 8.31 25.36
CA GLU A 34 -7.62 9.65 25.12
C GLU A 34 -6.11 9.60 24.87
N ILE A 35 -5.50 8.41 24.91
CA ILE A 35 -4.05 8.26 24.73
C ILE A 35 -3.69 8.42 23.25
N ASP A 36 -2.77 9.35 22.97
CA ASP A 36 -2.13 9.46 21.67
C ASP A 36 -1.06 8.35 21.52
N ILE A 37 -1.30 7.44 20.58
CA ILE A 37 -0.41 6.34 20.23
C ILE A 37 0.43 6.63 18.97
N SER A 38 0.40 7.86 18.47
CA SER A 38 1.20 8.26 17.32
C SER A 38 2.69 8.13 17.61
N SER A 39 3.46 7.81 16.57
CA SER A 39 4.89 7.60 16.68
C SER A 39 5.60 8.04 15.41
N ARG A 40 6.93 7.98 15.40
CA ARG A 40 7.77 8.34 14.26
C ARG A 40 8.64 7.16 13.86
N LEU A 41 8.41 6.64 12.66
CA LEU A 41 9.28 5.61 12.09
C LEU A 41 10.65 6.19 11.71
N THR A 42 10.66 7.40 11.16
CA THR A 42 11.89 8.13 10.81
C THR A 42 11.78 9.60 11.22
N LYS A 43 12.87 10.36 11.06
CA LYS A 43 12.86 11.81 11.24
C LYS A 43 11.78 12.53 10.42
N ARG A 44 11.29 11.94 9.32
CA ARG A 44 10.32 12.57 8.41
C ARG A 44 8.98 11.85 8.29
N ILE A 45 8.86 10.62 8.80
CA ILE A 45 7.68 9.77 8.60
C ILE A 45 6.99 9.56 9.95
N PRO A 46 5.90 10.31 10.23
CA PRO A 46 5.00 10.00 11.34
C PRO A 46 4.09 8.82 10.99
N LEU A 47 3.63 8.11 12.02
CA LEU A 47 2.61 7.06 11.97
C LEU A 47 1.54 7.37 13.01
N ASN A 48 0.28 7.10 12.71
CA ASN A 48 -0.82 7.29 13.66
C ASN A 48 -0.86 6.14 14.68
N ILE A 49 -0.37 4.96 14.31
CA ILE A 49 -0.17 3.82 15.21
C ILE A 49 1.26 3.29 15.06
N PRO A 50 1.89 2.77 16.13
CA PRO A 50 3.28 2.34 16.10
C PRO A 50 3.43 0.90 15.57
N LEU A 51 2.70 0.56 14.51
CA LEU A 51 2.65 -0.79 13.94
C LEU A 51 3.11 -0.81 12.49
N LEU A 52 3.98 -1.78 12.20
CA LEU A 52 4.47 -2.08 10.86
C LEU A 52 4.29 -3.56 10.55
N SER A 53 3.96 -3.88 9.29
CA SER A 53 3.98 -5.26 8.83
C SER A 53 5.38 -5.67 8.37
N ALA A 54 5.74 -6.92 8.64
CA ALA A 54 7.05 -7.46 8.30
C ALA A 54 7.24 -7.59 6.78
N ALA A 55 8.46 -7.32 6.31
CA ALA A 55 8.84 -7.40 4.89
C ALA A 55 9.07 -8.86 4.41
N MET A 56 8.05 -9.70 4.57
CA MET A 56 8.07 -11.14 4.25
C MET A 56 7.02 -11.46 3.19
N ASP A 57 7.34 -12.40 2.31
CA ASP A 57 6.47 -12.86 1.21
C ASP A 57 5.15 -13.46 1.68
N THR A 58 5.15 -14.08 2.85
CA THR A 58 3.94 -14.61 3.47
C THR A 58 3.11 -13.58 4.23
N VAL A 59 3.61 -12.34 4.35
CA VAL A 59 3.00 -11.32 5.22
C VAL A 59 2.55 -10.10 4.42
N THR A 60 3.42 -9.50 3.61
CA THR A 60 3.18 -8.15 3.09
C THR A 60 3.37 -8.02 1.59
N ASP A 61 2.24 -8.08 0.88
CA ASP A 61 2.03 -7.56 -0.48
C ASP A 61 1.25 -6.22 -0.44
N SER A 62 0.93 -5.65 -1.62
CA SER A 62 0.15 -4.42 -1.74
C SER A 62 -1.14 -4.44 -0.92
N ARG A 63 -1.84 -5.57 -0.88
CA ARG A 63 -3.11 -5.70 -0.17
C ARG A 63 -2.96 -5.49 1.34
N MET A 64 -1.92 -6.06 1.95
CA MET A 64 -1.61 -5.86 3.37
C MET A 64 -1.10 -4.44 3.62
N ALA A 65 -0.23 -3.92 2.73
CA ALA A 65 0.31 -2.57 2.88
C ALA A 65 -0.78 -1.49 2.82
N ILE A 66 -1.77 -1.63 1.94
CA ILE A 66 -2.95 -0.76 1.88
C ILE A 66 -3.74 -0.84 3.19
N ALA A 67 -4.05 -2.05 3.67
CA ALA A 67 -4.81 -2.23 4.90
C ALA A 67 -4.09 -1.62 6.12
N MET A 68 -2.79 -1.83 6.25
CA MET A 68 -1.97 -1.24 7.31
C MET A 68 -2.00 0.29 7.26
N ALA A 69 -1.85 0.87 6.06
CA ALA A 69 -1.89 2.32 5.88
C ALA A 69 -3.27 2.91 6.25
N GLN A 70 -4.37 2.23 5.88
CA GLN A 70 -5.74 2.64 6.22
C GLN A 70 -6.01 2.61 7.74
N GLN A 71 -5.35 1.71 8.48
CA GLN A 71 -5.40 1.69 9.94
C GLN A 71 -4.43 2.69 10.60
N GLY A 72 -3.68 3.46 9.80
CA GLY A 72 -2.73 4.47 10.28
C GLY A 72 -1.30 3.98 10.53
N GLY A 73 -1.00 2.73 10.18
CA GLY A 73 0.31 2.11 10.26
C GLY A 73 1.05 2.14 8.91
N MET A 74 2.01 1.22 8.72
CA MET A 74 2.74 1.10 7.47
C MET A 74 3.03 -0.36 7.11
N GLY A 75 2.86 -0.73 5.85
CA GLY A 75 3.33 -2.02 5.33
C GLY A 75 4.62 -1.90 4.55
N ILE A 76 5.54 -2.85 4.76
CA ILE A 76 6.80 -2.95 4.00
C ILE A 76 6.69 -4.12 3.02
N ILE A 77 6.64 -3.83 1.72
CA ILE A 77 6.54 -4.86 0.68
C ILE A 77 7.84 -5.66 0.63
N HIS A 78 7.72 -6.99 0.68
CA HIS A 78 8.86 -7.89 0.65
C HIS A 78 9.62 -7.85 -0.69
N LYS A 79 10.87 -8.35 -0.71
CA LYS A 79 11.75 -8.30 -1.89
C LYS A 79 11.85 -9.60 -2.69
N ASN A 80 11.03 -10.61 -2.36
CA ASN A 80 11.11 -11.95 -2.97
C ASN A 80 10.31 -12.00 -4.30
N MET A 81 10.63 -11.08 -5.22
CA MET A 81 10.01 -10.94 -6.53
C MET A 81 10.94 -10.15 -7.46
N THR A 82 10.60 -10.03 -8.75
CA THR A 82 11.38 -9.19 -9.67
C THR A 82 11.21 -7.70 -9.33
N ILE A 83 12.10 -6.86 -9.84
CA ILE A 83 12.04 -5.41 -9.63
C ILE A 83 10.74 -4.85 -10.21
N GLU A 84 10.33 -5.32 -11.38
CA GLU A 84 9.09 -4.88 -12.05
C GLU A 84 7.86 -5.24 -11.21
N ALA A 85 7.81 -6.46 -10.68
CA ALA A 85 6.72 -6.89 -9.81
C ALA A 85 6.67 -6.08 -8.51
N HIS A 86 7.83 -5.77 -7.92
CA HIS A 86 7.90 -4.94 -6.71
C HIS A 86 7.40 -3.53 -6.96
N CYS A 87 7.80 -2.93 -8.08
CA CYS A 87 7.31 -1.63 -8.52
C CYS A 87 5.79 -1.64 -8.73
N ASP A 88 5.24 -2.69 -9.34
CA ASP A 88 3.79 -2.85 -9.53
C ASP A 88 3.04 -2.94 -8.19
N GLU A 89 3.56 -3.67 -7.21
CA GLU A 89 2.98 -3.74 -5.86
C GLU A 89 3.00 -2.36 -5.17
N VAL A 90 4.11 -1.62 -5.27
CA VAL A 90 4.21 -0.24 -4.73
C VAL A 90 3.23 0.70 -5.43
N ASP A 91 3.14 0.65 -6.76
CA ASP A 91 2.23 1.50 -7.55
C ASP A 91 0.77 1.28 -7.16
N ARG A 92 0.36 0.02 -6.95
CA ARG A 92 -0.97 -0.33 -6.43
C ARG A 92 -1.25 0.30 -5.07
N VAL A 93 -0.29 0.26 -4.14
CA VAL A 93 -0.45 0.87 -2.81
C VAL A 93 -0.66 2.38 -2.94
N LYS A 94 0.19 3.06 -3.72
CA LYS A 94 0.14 4.52 -3.87
C LYS A 94 -1.12 5.02 -4.57
N ARG A 95 -1.71 4.23 -5.47
CA ARG A 95 -2.96 4.58 -6.18
C ARG A 95 -4.23 4.31 -5.37
N SER A 96 -4.17 3.51 -4.31
CA SER A 96 -5.37 3.06 -3.57
C SER A 96 -6.23 4.18 -2.98
N GLU A 97 -5.63 5.30 -2.56
CA GLU A 97 -6.33 6.47 -2.01
C GLU A 97 -5.75 7.81 -2.53
N SER A 98 -5.56 7.91 -3.84
CA SER A 98 -5.19 9.21 -4.44
C SER A 98 -6.43 10.11 -4.55
N GLY A 99 -6.59 11.07 -3.64
CA GLY A 99 -7.67 12.09 -3.69
C GLY A 99 -7.66 12.95 -4.97
N MET A 100 -6.51 13.06 -5.63
CA MET A 100 -6.36 13.55 -7.01
C MET A 100 -5.39 12.61 -7.73
N ILE A 101 -5.82 12.04 -8.86
CA ILE A 101 -5.01 11.08 -9.63
C ILE A 101 -4.01 11.87 -10.51
N VAL A 102 -2.74 11.90 -10.11
CA VAL A 102 -1.65 12.46 -10.93
C VAL A 102 -1.27 11.43 -11.99
N ASN A 103 -1.33 11.81 -13.27
CA ASN A 103 -1.13 10.92 -14.43
C ASN A 103 -2.11 9.74 -14.46
N PRO A 104 -3.40 9.99 -14.75
CA PRO A 104 -4.37 8.92 -14.92
C PRO A 104 -3.96 8.01 -16.07
N ILE A 105 -4.33 6.74 -15.96
CA ILE A 105 -4.21 5.82 -17.09
C ILE A 105 -5.25 6.26 -18.10
N THR A 106 -4.80 6.61 -19.30
CA THR A 106 -5.66 7.07 -20.38
C THR A 106 -5.57 6.12 -21.57
N MET A 107 -6.64 6.02 -22.33
CA MET A 107 -6.68 5.24 -23.57
C MET A 107 -7.07 6.10 -24.76
N SER A 108 -6.77 5.63 -25.96
CA SER A 108 -7.14 6.30 -27.21
C SER A 108 -8.56 5.90 -27.66
N PRO A 109 -9.32 6.81 -28.30
CA PRO A 109 -10.66 6.51 -28.80
C PRO A 109 -10.69 5.44 -29.91
N GLU A 110 -9.54 5.18 -30.54
CA GLU A 110 -9.36 4.18 -31.61
C GLU A 110 -9.11 2.77 -31.08
N GLN A 111 -8.74 2.63 -29.81
CA GLN A 111 -8.53 1.32 -29.17
C GLN A 111 -9.84 0.55 -29.02
N LYS A 112 -9.74 -0.77 -28.88
CA LYS A 112 -10.89 -1.66 -28.74
C LYS A 112 -11.39 -1.74 -27.30
N ILE A 113 -12.68 -2.04 -27.14
CA ILE A 113 -13.32 -2.17 -25.83
C ILE A 113 -12.68 -3.26 -24.96
N HIS A 114 -12.30 -4.42 -25.53
CA HIS A 114 -11.68 -5.48 -24.74
C HIS A 114 -10.33 -5.05 -24.12
N GLU A 115 -9.54 -4.22 -24.81
CA GLU A 115 -8.29 -3.68 -24.28
C GLU A 115 -8.58 -2.82 -23.05
N ALA A 116 -9.64 -2.02 -23.09
CA ALA A 116 -10.05 -1.21 -21.95
C ALA A 116 -10.50 -2.05 -20.76
N MET A 117 -11.23 -3.15 -21.01
CA MET A 117 -11.61 -4.10 -19.95
C MET A 117 -10.38 -4.72 -19.29
N GLU A 118 -9.34 -5.06 -20.06
CA GLU A 118 -8.09 -5.60 -19.51
C GLU A 118 -7.38 -4.58 -18.63
N VAL A 119 -7.28 -3.33 -19.08
CA VAL A 119 -6.71 -2.23 -18.28
C VAL A 119 -7.51 -2.04 -16.99
N MET A 120 -8.83 -1.93 -17.07
CA MET A 120 -9.71 -1.75 -15.92
C MET A 120 -9.57 -2.88 -14.91
N ARG A 121 -9.49 -4.13 -15.39
CA ARG A 121 -9.27 -5.31 -14.55
C ARG A 121 -7.88 -5.32 -13.91
N LYS A 122 -6.83 -5.01 -14.67
CA LYS A 122 -5.44 -5.00 -14.20
C LYS A 122 -5.24 -3.97 -13.08
N TYR A 123 -5.78 -2.77 -13.25
CA TYR A 123 -5.60 -1.66 -12.31
C TYR A 123 -6.75 -1.52 -11.30
N LYS A 124 -7.77 -2.39 -11.37
CA LYS A 124 -8.99 -2.36 -10.53
C LYS A 124 -9.67 -0.99 -10.51
N ILE A 125 -9.73 -0.33 -11.66
CA ILE A 125 -10.37 0.97 -11.85
C ILE A 125 -11.74 0.80 -12.50
N SER A 126 -12.73 1.58 -12.06
CA SER A 126 -14.11 1.53 -12.56
C SER A 126 -14.38 2.45 -13.76
N GLY A 127 -13.41 3.29 -14.12
CA GLY A 127 -13.49 4.14 -15.29
C GLY A 127 -12.11 4.57 -15.78
N VAL A 128 -12.03 4.86 -17.07
CA VAL A 128 -10.79 5.22 -17.79
C VAL A 128 -11.05 6.49 -18.60
N PRO A 129 -10.31 7.57 -18.36
CA PRO A 129 -10.34 8.76 -19.22
C PRO A 129 -9.83 8.43 -20.63
N ILE A 130 -10.56 8.87 -21.64
CA ILE A 130 -10.20 8.68 -23.05
C ILE A 130 -9.62 9.98 -23.57
N THR A 131 -8.41 9.90 -24.11
CA THR A 131 -7.68 11.07 -24.61
C THR A 131 -7.27 10.91 -26.07
N SER A 132 -7.32 12.00 -26.82
CA SER A 132 -6.74 12.10 -28.15
C SER A 132 -5.80 13.30 -28.21
N LYS A 133 -4.55 13.07 -28.63
CA LYS A 133 -3.50 14.11 -28.70
C LYS A 133 -3.35 14.92 -27.39
N GLY A 134 -3.44 14.24 -26.24
CA GLY A 134 -3.32 14.85 -24.91
C GLY A 134 -4.54 15.65 -24.43
N LYS A 135 -5.65 15.66 -25.17
CA LYS A 135 -6.92 16.25 -24.73
C LYS A 135 -7.90 15.16 -24.30
N LEU A 136 -8.63 15.40 -23.21
CA LEU A 136 -9.75 14.57 -22.80
C LEU A 136 -10.88 14.68 -23.84
N VAL A 137 -11.32 13.54 -24.35
CA VAL A 137 -12.39 13.44 -25.37
C VAL A 137 -13.56 12.56 -24.90
N GLY A 138 -13.42 11.88 -23.77
CA GLY A 138 -14.48 11.06 -23.20
C GLY A 138 -14.06 10.33 -21.94
N ILE A 139 -15.00 9.61 -21.35
CA ILE A 139 -14.76 8.66 -20.27
C ILE A 139 -15.48 7.35 -20.58
N LEU A 140 -14.83 6.23 -20.30
CA LEU A 140 -15.42 4.90 -20.37
C LEU A 140 -15.52 4.32 -18.96
N THR A 141 -16.70 3.85 -18.55
CA THR A 141 -16.96 3.33 -17.21
C THR A 141 -17.49 1.90 -17.23
N ASN A 142 -17.42 1.22 -16.07
CA ASN A 142 -18.02 -0.11 -15.90
C ASN A 142 -19.53 -0.12 -16.17
N ARG A 143 -20.22 1.02 -16.03
CA ARG A 143 -21.64 1.14 -16.34
C ARG A 143 -21.89 1.06 -17.84
N ASP A 144 -21.03 1.68 -18.63
CA ASP A 144 -21.12 1.66 -20.10
C ASP A 144 -20.88 0.25 -20.65
N LEU A 145 -20.00 -0.51 -19.99
CA LEU A 145 -19.61 -1.86 -20.39
C LEU A 145 -20.52 -2.99 -19.88
N ARG A 146 -21.42 -2.72 -18.93
CA ARG A 146 -22.12 -3.77 -18.16
C ARG A 146 -22.94 -4.75 -19.01
N PHE A 147 -23.46 -4.27 -20.14
CA PHE A 147 -24.33 -5.05 -21.04
C PHE A 147 -23.84 -5.05 -22.49
N GLU A 148 -22.62 -4.58 -22.75
CA GLU A 148 -22.07 -4.56 -24.10
C GLU A 148 -21.48 -5.93 -24.45
N THR A 149 -21.94 -6.50 -25.57
CA THR A 149 -21.50 -7.80 -26.07
C THR A 149 -20.48 -7.67 -27.21
N ARG A 150 -20.39 -6.49 -27.84
CA ARG A 150 -19.52 -6.20 -28.99
C ARG A 150 -18.18 -5.64 -28.52
N LEU A 151 -17.31 -6.53 -28.05
CA LEU A 151 -16.01 -6.15 -27.47
C LEU A 151 -14.94 -5.73 -28.50
N ASP A 152 -15.22 -5.95 -29.79
CA ASP A 152 -14.35 -5.57 -30.90
C ASP A 152 -14.55 -4.14 -31.40
N LEU A 153 -15.59 -3.45 -30.93
CA LEU A 153 -15.84 -2.05 -31.30
C LEU A 153 -14.79 -1.13 -30.70
N LYS A 154 -14.68 0.05 -31.32
CA LYS A 154 -13.81 1.12 -30.81
C LYS A 154 -14.43 1.76 -29.58
N ILE A 155 -13.57 2.18 -28.65
CA ILE A 155 -13.98 2.91 -27.44
C ILE A 155 -14.81 4.15 -27.78
N SER A 156 -14.48 4.84 -28.88
CA SER A 156 -15.21 6.04 -29.34
C SER A 156 -16.71 5.84 -29.60
N GLU A 157 -17.16 4.61 -29.80
CA GLU A 157 -18.57 4.28 -30.07
C GLU A 157 -19.41 4.16 -28.79
N LEU A 158 -18.77 3.90 -27.65
CA LEU A 158 -19.47 3.63 -26.38
C LEU A 158 -19.15 4.66 -25.28
N MET A 159 -18.00 5.35 -25.36
CA MET A 159 -17.60 6.32 -24.34
C MET A 159 -18.59 7.47 -24.19
N THR A 160 -18.72 7.98 -22.96
CA THR A 160 -19.47 9.20 -22.67
C THR A 160 -18.67 10.42 -23.13
N LYS A 161 -19.31 11.34 -23.88
CA LYS A 161 -18.69 12.53 -24.50
C LYS A 161 -19.16 13.86 -23.93
N GLU A 162 -20.21 13.85 -23.12
CA GLU A 162 -20.88 15.06 -22.62
C GLU A 162 -20.56 15.31 -21.15
N ASN A 163 -20.54 16.60 -20.73
CA ASN A 163 -20.29 17.04 -19.35
C ASN A 163 -19.01 16.45 -18.71
N LEU A 164 -17.88 16.58 -19.40
CA LEU A 164 -16.55 16.10 -18.98
C LEU A 164 -15.79 17.13 -18.14
#